data_AF-A0A3B3ZRR2-F1
#
_entry.id   AF-A0A3B3ZRR2-F1
#
_cell.length_a   1.000
_cell.length_b   1.000
_cell.length_c   1.000
_cell.angle_alpha   90.00
_cell.angle_beta   90.00
_cell.angle_gamma   90.00
#
_symmetry.space_group_name_H-M   'P 1'
#
loop_
_entity.id
_entity.type
_entity.pdbx_description
1 polymer ?
#
loop_
_entity_poly.entity_id
_entity_poly.type
_entity_poly.pdbx_seq_one_letter_code
_entity_poly.pdbx_strand_id
1 'polypeptide(L)'
;MTKAVDQICSSDLFCCIQSFQWFNPPLYGQVKENYKQKHFHPTDVLQVTWQRLYADNSIENLATYSKRFGEQVNDPYKGKIRFTRASLRSSSITVANLTWADESCYVCLFNAYPSGVSDVKTQVHELSGESENKDSHVVFSCSATGKPAPKIQWEYSQDVTVVAKSQTLVLTNDDQSLTSSRNLTLQLYPDWSGDVHCLINPGTRGERKQNGSRSYIILIVCLVILSVLSIVVLIFLLLKR
;
A
#
# COMPACT_ATOMS: atom_id res chain seq x y z
N MET A 1 -19.97 3.93 42.54
CA MET A 1 -18.70 3.26 42.18
C MET A 1 -18.45 3.47 40.69
N THR A 2 -17.64 4.45 40.33
CA THR A 2 -17.17 4.64 38.95
C THR A 2 -16.12 3.58 38.64
N LYS A 3 -16.49 2.58 37.84
CA LYS A 3 -15.56 1.55 37.36
C LYS A 3 -14.84 2.09 36.12
N ALA A 4 -13.52 2.06 36.14
CA ALA A 4 -12.69 2.28 34.95
C ALA A 4 -12.33 0.91 34.35
N VAL A 5 -12.29 0.81 33.02
CA VAL A 5 -11.87 -0.41 32.31
C VAL A 5 -10.65 -0.08 31.47
N ASP A 6 -9.61 -0.89 31.66
CA ASP A 6 -8.39 -0.84 30.86
C ASP A 6 -8.54 -1.73 29.63
N GLN A 7 -8.34 -1.15 28.45
CA GLN A 7 -8.26 -1.87 27.19
C GLN A 7 -6.81 -1.91 26.71
N ILE A 8 -6.31 -3.12 26.48
CA ILE A 8 -4.95 -3.36 26.05
C ILE A 8 -4.97 -3.88 24.62
N CYS A 9 -4.24 -3.20 23.75
CA CYS A 9 -3.96 -3.65 22.40
C CYS A 9 -2.49 -4.00 22.23
N SER A 10 -2.25 -5.25 21.84
CA SER A 10 -1.06 -5.67 21.09
C SER A 10 -1.41 -5.73 19.60
N SER A 11 -0.43 -5.97 18.73
CA SER A 11 -0.54 -6.00 17.26
C SER A 11 -1.67 -6.88 16.66
N ASP A 12 -2.46 -7.58 17.47
CA ASP A 12 -3.30 -8.70 17.06
C ASP A 12 -4.67 -8.81 17.79
N LEU A 13 -5.15 -7.81 18.55
CA LEU A 13 -6.43 -7.93 19.28
C LEU A 13 -7.44 -6.80 19.03
N PHE A 14 -8.70 -7.21 18.83
CA PHE A 14 -9.89 -6.37 18.96
C PHE A 14 -10.51 -6.59 20.35
N CYS A 15 -10.91 -5.52 21.05
CA CYS A 15 -11.57 -5.62 22.35
C CYS A 15 -13.00 -5.08 22.27
N CYS A 16 -14.01 -5.95 22.32
CA CYS A 16 -15.39 -5.52 22.47
C CYS A 16 -15.80 -5.57 23.95
N ILE A 17 -16.34 -4.46 24.46
CA ILE A 17 -16.91 -4.39 25.81
C ILE A 17 -18.41 -4.71 25.65
N GLN A 18 -18.86 -5.86 26.15
CA GLN A 18 -20.28 -6.14 26.36
C GLN A 18 -20.53 -6.47 27.83
N SER A 19 -21.57 -5.84 28.40
CA SER A 19 -22.18 -6.10 29.70
C SER A 19 -21.29 -6.75 30.77
N PHE A 20 -20.39 -5.98 31.41
CA PHE A 20 -19.66 -6.30 32.66
C PHE A 20 -19.09 -7.72 32.86
N GLN A 21 -18.89 -8.50 31.79
CA GLN A 21 -18.38 -9.86 31.86
C GLN A 21 -17.55 -10.13 30.61
N TRP A 22 -16.26 -10.38 30.82
CA TRP A 22 -15.30 -10.71 29.77
C TRP A 22 -15.76 -11.97 29.04
N PHE A 23 -16.30 -11.82 27.84
CA PHE A 23 -16.42 -12.94 26.92
C PHE A 23 -15.23 -12.92 25.96
N ASN A 24 -14.43 -13.99 26.00
CA ASN A 24 -13.85 -14.50 24.76
C ASN A 24 -15.03 -14.66 23.77
N PRO A 25 -14.94 -14.15 22.54
CA PRO A 25 -16.10 -13.99 21.66
C PRO A 25 -16.83 -15.34 21.48
N PRO A 26 -18.13 -15.46 21.87
CA PRO A 26 -18.92 -16.60 21.50
C PRO A 26 -19.32 -16.47 20.03
N LEU A 27 -19.20 -17.60 19.34
CA LEU A 27 -19.64 -17.84 17.97
C LEU A 27 -21.08 -17.37 17.73
N TYR A 28 -21.27 -16.25 17.05
CA TYR A 28 -22.48 -16.02 16.25
C TYR A 28 -22.15 -15.21 15.01
N GLY A 29 -22.33 -15.81 13.84
CA GLY A 29 -22.19 -15.17 12.54
C GLY A 29 -20.74 -14.97 12.08
N GLN A 30 -20.08 -16.07 11.69
CA GLN A 30 -18.82 -16.02 10.95
C GLN A 30 -19.07 -15.40 9.56
N VAL A 31 -19.08 -14.07 9.45
CA VAL A 31 -18.56 -13.42 8.25
C VAL A 31 -17.05 -13.53 8.37
N LYS A 32 -16.52 -14.71 7.99
CA LYS A 32 -15.09 -14.86 7.70
C LYS A 32 -14.82 -14.11 6.41
N GLU A 33 -14.72 -12.79 6.48
CA GLU A 33 -13.79 -12.14 5.57
C GLU A 33 -12.40 -12.63 5.96
N ASN A 34 -11.71 -13.24 5.01
CA ASN A 34 -10.37 -13.79 5.18
C ASN A 34 -9.37 -12.66 5.47
N TYR A 35 -9.37 -12.13 6.69
CA TYR A 35 -8.27 -11.30 7.18
C TYR A 35 -7.08 -12.23 7.39
N LYS A 36 -6.27 -12.39 6.33
CA LYS A 36 -4.94 -12.97 6.41
C LYS A 36 -4.17 -12.19 7.48
N GLN A 37 -3.98 -12.80 8.64
CA GLN A 37 -3.23 -12.24 9.74
C GLN A 37 -1.80 -11.94 9.25
N LYS A 38 -1.45 -10.66 9.16
CA LYS A 38 -0.17 -10.21 8.64
C LYS A 38 0.63 -9.65 9.80
N HIS A 39 1.65 -10.39 10.24
CA HIS A 39 2.61 -9.92 11.24
C HIS A 39 3.24 -8.60 10.78
N PHE A 40 3.04 -7.56 11.58
CA PHE A 40 3.58 -6.24 11.32
C PHE A 40 4.86 -6.04 12.15
N HIS A 41 5.96 -5.60 11.51
CA HIS A 41 7.21 -5.36 12.23
C HIS A 41 7.11 -4.01 12.99
N PRO A 42 7.43 -3.95 14.29
CA PRO A 42 7.31 -2.76 15.12
C PRO A 42 7.92 -1.45 14.61
N THR A 43 8.89 -1.56 13.72
CA THR A 43 9.66 -0.44 13.15
C THR A 43 8.88 0.36 12.12
N ASP A 44 7.81 -0.20 11.58
CA ASP A 44 7.10 0.39 10.45
C ASP A 44 5.84 1.16 10.89
N VAL A 45 5.43 1.07 12.17
CA VAL A 45 4.25 1.78 12.70
C VAL A 45 4.69 3.20 13.02
N LEU A 46 3.97 4.21 12.53
CA LEU A 46 4.22 5.61 12.86
C LEU A 46 3.18 6.21 13.80
N GLN A 47 1.97 5.65 13.84
CA GLN A 47 0.88 6.15 14.65
C GLN A 47 -0.03 5.01 15.13
N VAL A 48 -0.60 5.14 16.32
CA VAL A 48 -1.69 4.29 16.81
C VAL A 48 -2.94 5.14 16.95
N THR A 49 -4.06 4.69 16.40
CA THR A 49 -5.36 5.39 16.50
C THR A 49 -6.36 4.49 17.22
N TRP A 50 -6.99 5.00 18.26
CA TRP A 50 -8.09 4.36 18.97
C TRP A 50 -9.42 4.82 18.38
N GLN A 51 -10.26 3.86 18.08
CA GLN A 51 -11.56 4.03 17.45
C GLN A 51 -12.64 3.33 18.26
N ARG A 52 -13.84 3.85 18.14
CA ARG A 52 -15.06 3.25 18.65
C ARG A 52 -15.93 2.81 17.47
N LEU A 53 -16.42 1.58 17.52
CA LEU A 53 -17.30 0.97 16.53
C LEU A 53 -18.67 0.71 17.17
N TYR A 54 -19.68 1.42 16.69
CA TYR A 54 -21.06 1.27 17.14
C TYR A 54 -21.74 0.10 16.42
N ALA A 55 -22.89 -0.32 16.95
CA ALA A 55 -23.68 -1.43 16.38
C ALA A 55 -24.21 -1.14 14.97
N ASP A 56 -24.32 0.13 14.58
CA ASP A 56 -24.68 0.58 13.23
C ASP A 56 -23.48 0.65 12.27
N ASN A 57 -22.31 0.13 12.67
CA ASN A 57 -21.03 0.20 11.98
C ASN A 57 -20.45 1.62 11.82
N SER A 58 -20.99 2.63 12.51
CA SER A 58 -20.35 3.94 12.56
C SER A 58 -19.05 3.88 13.37
N ILE A 59 -18.05 4.65 12.92
CA ILE A 59 -16.70 4.68 13.49
C ILE A 59 -16.38 6.08 13.99
N GLU A 60 -15.95 6.19 15.25
CA GLU A 60 -15.49 7.44 15.85
C GLU A 60 -14.03 7.35 16.28
N ASN A 61 -13.22 8.34 15.93
CA ASN A 61 -11.84 8.45 16.38
C ASN A 61 -11.78 9.04 17.78
N LEU A 62 -11.28 8.26 18.73
CA LEU A 62 -11.22 8.62 20.13
C LEU A 62 -9.91 9.33 20.50
N ALA A 63 -8.79 8.70 20.15
CA ALA A 63 -7.47 9.16 20.56
C ALA A 63 -6.41 8.66 19.60
N THR A 64 -5.27 9.35 19.54
CA THR A 64 -4.16 9.04 18.67
C THR A 64 -2.85 9.16 19.43
N TYR A 65 -1.91 8.27 19.16
CA TYR A 65 -0.54 8.38 19.62
C TYR A 65 0.42 8.33 18.42
N SER A 66 1.35 9.28 18.34
CA SER A 66 2.46 9.21 17.40
C SER A 66 3.75 9.69 18.07
N LYS A 67 4.91 9.27 17.57
CA LYS A 67 6.20 9.79 18.06
C LYS A 67 6.34 11.31 17.90
N ARG A 68 5.70 11.88 16.88
CA ARG A 68 5.82 13.31 16.54
C ARG A 68 4.92 14.20 17.37
N PHE A 69 3.66 13.80 17.56
CA PHE A 69 2.63 14.62 18.20
C PHE A 69 2.24 14.14 19.61
N GLY A 70 2.84 13.03 20.06
CA GLY A 70 2.54 12.43 21.36
C GLY A 70 1.11 11.89 21.42
N GLU A 71 0.56 11.87 22.63
CA GLU A 71 -0.81 11.49 22.94
C GLU A 71 -1.77 12.64 22.62
N GLN A 72 -2.82 12.33 21.86
CA GLN A 72 -3.85 13.27 21.46
C GLN A 72 -5.21 12.61 21.71
N VAL A 73 -6.05 13.21 22.54
CA VAL A 73 -7.43 12.75 22.77
C VAL A 73 -8.37 13.72 22.10
N ASN A 74 -9.26 13.21 21.24
CA ASN A 74 -10.23 14.02 20.53
C ASN A 74 -11.34 14.48 21.48
N ASP A 75 -11.88 15.66 21.23
CA ASP A 75 -13.13 16.09 21.86
C ASP A 75 -14.30 15.25 21.29
N PRO A 76 -15.30 14.88 22.10
CA PRO A 76 -15.55 15.26 23.50
C PRO A 76 -14.91 14.32 24.55
N TYR A 77 -14.01 13.41 24.17
CA TYR A 77 -13.51 12.35 25.06
C TYR A 77 -12.38 12.79 26.00
N LYS A 78 -11.95 14.05 25.95
CA LYS A 78 -10.97 14.60 26.90
C LYS A 78 -11.46 14.46 28.33
N GLY A 79 -10.62 13.91 29.19
CA GLY A 79 -10.96 13.59 30.59
C GLY A 79 -11.68 12.26 30.78
N LYS A 80 -12.34 11.73 29.74
CA LYS A 80 -12.94 10.38 29.75
C LYS A 80 -11.94 9.30 29.35
N ILE A 81 -11.14 9.57 28.33
CA ILE A 81 -10.11 8.64 27.83
C ILE A 81 -8.75 9.07 28.34
N ARG A 82 -7.98 8.09 28.84
CA ARG A 82 -6.60 8.29 29.29
C ARG A 82 -5.72 7.18 28.72
N PHE A 83 -4.56 7.52 28.17
CA PHE A 83 -3.58 6.49 27.83
C PHE A 83 -2.95 5.93 29.10
N THR A 84 -3.00 4.62 29.26
CA THR A 84 -2.19 3.89 30.26
C THR A 84 -0.87 3.44 29.67
N ARG A 85 -0.84 3.21 28.35
CA ARG A 85 0.38 2.95 27.59
C ARG A 85 0.27 3.55 26.20
N ALA A 86 1.23 4.40 25.86
CA ALA A 86 1.32 5.02 24.56
C ALA A 86 2.60 4.53 23.86
N SER A 87 2.48 3.50 23.03
CA SER A 87 3.60 2.97 22.24
C SER A 87 3.14 2.41 20.92
N LEU A 88 4.02 2.49 19.92
CA LEU A 88 3.83 1.94 18.58
C LEU A 88 3.85 0.40 18.53
N ARG A 89 4.23 -0.26 19.64
CA ARG A 89 4.23 -1.73 19.77
C ARG A 89 3.04 -2.27 20.55
N SER A 90 2.56 -1.48 21.49
CA SER A 90 1.47 -1.83 22.39
C SER A 90 0.93 -0.55 22.97
N SER A 91 -0.37 -0.33 22.78
CA SER A 91 -1.06 0.81 23.35
C SER A 91 -2.18 0.31 24.23
N SER A 92 -2.48 1.05 25.29
CA SER A 92 -3.62 0.80 26.15
C SER A 92 -4.24 2.11 26.59
N ILE A 93 -5.55 2.10 26.70
CA ILE A 93 -6.35 3.22 27.19
C ILE A 93 -7.24 2.78 28.33
N THR A 94 -7.58 3.72 29.19
CA THR A 94 -8.61 3.59 30.21
C THR A 94 -9.79 4.46 29.82
N VAL A 95 -10.99 3.90 29.86
CA VAL A 95 -12.24 4.65 29.73
C VAL A 95 -12.82 4.85 31.13
N ALA A 96 -12.82 6.11 31.58
CA ALA A 96 -13.35 6.51 32.88
C ALA A 96 -14.85 6.81 32.80
N ASN A 97 -15.52 6.74 33.96
CA ASN A 97 -16.93 7.11 34.13
C ASN A 97 -17.86 6.43 33.10
N LEU A 98 -17.78 5.10 33.06
CA LEU A 98 -18.57 4.28 32.14
C LEU A 98 -20.08 4.46 32.35
N THR A 99 -20.76 4.64 31.24
CA THR A 99 -22.22 4.68 31.13
C THR A 99 -22.70 3.60 30.16
N TRP A 100 -24.01 3.32 30.13
CA TRP A 100 -24.60 2.42 29.12
C TRP A 100 -24.33 2.90 27.69
N ALA A 101 -24.20 4.21 27.49
CA ALA A 101 -23.85 4.79 26.21
C ALA A 101 -22.38 4.57 25.81
N ASP A 102 -21.55 3.91 26.63
CA ASP A 102 -20.15 3.59 26.35
C ASP A 102 -19.92 2.12 25.97
N GLU A 103 -20.96 1.30 26.02
CA GLU A 103 -20.93 -0.09 25.56
C GLU A 103 -20.81 -0.13 24.03
N SER A 104 -19.69 -0.63 23.53
CA SER A 104 -19.32 -0.61 22.11
C SER A 104 -18.03 -1.42 21.89
N CYS A 105 -17.72 -1.71 20.64
CA CYS A 105 -16.43 -2.31 20.32
C CYS A 105 -15.38 -1.21 20.13
N TYR A 106 -14.25 -1.33 20.83
CA TYR A 106 -13.16 -0.37 20.68
C TYR A 106 -12.04 -1.05 19.92
N VAL A 107 -11.54 -0.34 18.91
CA VAL A 107 -10.57 -0.83 17.96
C VAL A 107 -9.34 0.04 18.01
N CYS A 108 -8.17 -0.58 17.98
CA CYS A 108 -6.90 0.12 17.86
C CYS A 108 -6.29 -0.16 16.48
N LEU A 109 -5.77 0.88 15.84
CA LEU A 109 -5.19 0.82 14.51
C LEU A 109 -3.75 1.25 14.56
N PHE A 110 -2.84 0.30 14.29
CA PHE A 110 -1.42 0.58 14.12
C PHE A 110 -1.17 1.03 12.67
N ASN A 111 -1.08 2.34 12.49
CA ASN A 111 -0.87 2.99 11.20
C ASN A 111 0.62 3.07 10.88
N ALA A 112 1.02 2.41 9.80
CA ALA A 112 2.29 2.63 9.11
C ALA A 112 2.12 3.79 8.13
N TYR A 113 3.00 4.80 8.11
CA TYR A 113 2.94 5.85 7.07
C TYR A 113 4.30 6.06 6.39
N PRO A 114 4.35 6.35 5.08
CA PRO A 114 3.30 6.16 4.09
C PRO A 114 2.87 4.69 3.99
N SER A 115 1.60 4.40 4.31
CA SER A 115 0.99 3.10 4.08
C SER A 115 0.77 2.96 2.57
N GLY A 116 1.84 2.65 1.86
CA GLY A 116 1.77 2.42 0.44
C GLY A 116 3.03 2.80 -0.30
N VAL A 117 3.14 2.19 -1.47
CA VAL A 117 4.08 2.60 -2.50
C VAL A 117 3.65 3.99 -2.97
N SER A 118 4.48 5.00 -2.82
CA SER A 118 4.17 6.36 -3.26
C SER A 118 4.46 6.55 -4.74
N ASP A 119 5.54 5.94 -5.22
CA ASP A 119 6.07 6.21 -6.54
C ASP A 119 6.53 4.90 -7.18
N VAL A 120 6.11 4.64 -8.43
CA VAL A 120 6.48 3.45 -9.20
C VAL A 120 6.95 3.90 -10.57
N LYS A 121 8.17 3.51 -10.94
CA LYS A 121 8.74 3.80 -12.26
C LYS A 121 9.18 2.51 -12.89
N THR A 122 8.72 2.27 -14.12
CA THR A 122 9.22 1.20 -14.99
C THR A 122 9.93 1.82 -16.18
N GLN A 123 11.10 1.27 -16.53
CA GLN A 123 11.88 1.69 -17.67
C GLN A 123 12.28 0.46 -18.49
N VAL A 124 12.36 0.63 -19.81
CA VAL A 124 12.77 -0.42 -20.73
C VAL A 124 13.93 0.12 -21.55
N HIS A 125 15.03 -0.61 -21.57
CA HIS A 125 16.22 -0.28 -22.32
C HIS A 125 16.63 -1.47 -23.18
N GLU A 126 16.75 -1.25 -24.49
CA GLU A 126 17.20 -2.27 -25.43
C GLU A 126 18.71 -2.16 -25.60
N LEU A 127 19.42 -3.26 -25.36
CA LEU A 127 20.85 -3.35 -25.61
C LEU A 127 21.01 -3.72 -27.08
N SER A 128 21.36 -2.74 -27.92
CA SER A 128 21.75 -3.01 -29.31
C SER A 128 23.11 -3.69 -29.32
N GLY A 129 23.11 -5.01 -29.14
CA GLY A 129 24.27 -5.86 -29.38
C GLY A 129 24.37 -6.16 -30.87
N GLU A 130 25.55 -5.92 -31.44
CA GLU A 130 25.91 -6.34 -32.79
C GLU A 130 26.14 -7.86 -32.75
N SER A 131 25.06 -8.65 -32.70
CA SER A 131 25.12 -10.12 -32.71
C SER A 131 24.51 -10.67 -34.00
N GLU A 132 25.21 -11.62 -34.63
CA GLU A 132 24.81 -12.29 -35.88
C GLU A 132 23.48 -13.08 -35.79
N ASN A 133 22.93 -13.25 -34.58
CA ASN A 133 21.56 -13.71 -34.36
C ASN A 133 20.64 -12.52 -34.11
N LYS A 134 19.46 -12.51 -34.77
CA LYS A 134 18.37 -11.51 -34.63
C LYS A 134 17.70 -11.50 -33.24
N ASP A 135 18.42 -11.85 -32.20
CA ASP A 135 17.90 -11.90 -30.83
C ASP A 135 18.22 -10.57 -30.14
N SER A 136 17.19 -9.93 -29.59
CA SER A 136 17.32 -8.62 -28.92
C SER A 136 17.40 -8.81 -27.41
N HIS A 137 18.43 -8.23 -26.79
CA HIS A 137 18.56 -8.21 -25.33
C HIS A 137 17.86 -6.97 -24.77
N VAL A 138 16.80 -7.18 -24.00
CA VAL A 138 15.99 -6.09 -23.43
C VAL A 138 16.09 -6.10 -21.91
N VAL A 139 16.46 -4.96 -21.34
CA VAL A 139 16.55 -4.71 -19.90
C VAL A 139 15.31 -3.96 -19.43
N PHE A 140 14.56 -4.59 -18.53
CA PHE A 140 13.46 -3.98 -17.81
C PHE A 140 13.96 -3.55 -16.43
N SER A 141 13.72 -2.29 -16.07
CA SER A 141 14.00 -1.74 -14.75
C SER A 141 12.70 -1.36 -14.06
N CYS A 142 12.59 -1.69 -12.77
CA CYS A 142 11.47 -1.28 -11.94
C CYS A 142 12.00 -0.69 -10.64
N SER A 143 11.51 0.50 -10.27
CA SER A 143 11.79 1.13 -9.00
C SER A 143 10.50 1.53 -8.29
N ALA A 144 10.41 1.27 -7.00
CA ALA A 144 9.26 1.61 -6.17
C ALA A 144 9.72 2.24 -4.86
N THR A 145 9.04 3.30 -4.40
CA THR A 145 9.33 4.00 -3.15
C THR A 145 8.21 3.75 -2.13
N GLY A 146 8.54 3.42 -0.88
CA GLY A 146 7.56 3.23 0.19
C GLY A 146 8.18 3.11 1.58
N LYS A 147 7.33 3.06 2.61
CA LYS A 147 7.72 2.69 3.98
C LYS A 147 6.72 1.67 4.54
N PRO A 148 7.09 0.40 4.74
CA PRO A 148 8.42 -0.20 4.61
C PRO A 148 8.93 -0.34 3.17
N ALA A 149 10.19 -0.76 3.01
CA ALA A 149 10.81 -1.01 1.71
C ALA A 149 9.94 -1.94 0.83
N PRO A 150 9.55 -1.50 -0.38
CA PRO A 150 8.67 -2.29 -1.22
C PRO A 150 9.38 -3.53 -1.78
N LYS A 151 8.67 -4.65 -1.87
CA LYS A 151 9.19 -5.90 -2.45
C LYS A 151 8.89 -5.95 -3.95
N ILE A 152 9.90 -6.18 -4.79
CA ILE A 152 9.75 -6.21 -6.26
C ILE A 152 9.93 -7.63 -6.80
N GLN A 153 8.96 -8.08 -7.60
CA GLN A 153 8.98 -9.34 -8.35
C GLN A 153 8.62 -9.08 -9.82
N TRP A 154 8.99 -10.02 -10.69
CA TRP A 154 8.76 -9.94 -12.12
C TRP A 154 7.85 -11.09 -12.56
N GLU A 155 6.84 -10.76 -13.36
CA GLU A 155 5.96 -11.69 -14.04
C GLU A 155 6.07 -11.44 -15.55
N TYR A 156 6.22 -12.49 -16.34
CA TYR A 156 6.39 -12.38 -17.79
C TYR A 156 5.73 -13.57 -18.49
N SER A 157 5.29 -13.38 -19.74
CA SER A 157 4.75 -14.45 -20.57
C SER A 157 5.75 -15.58 -20.79
N GLN A 158 5.27 -16.77 -21.17
CA GLN A 158 6.12 -17.90 -21.53
C GLN A 158 6.94 -17.58 -22.81
N ASP A 159 7.89 -18.45 -23.17
CA ASP A 159 8.73 -18.31 -24.38
C ASP A 159 9.73 -17.15 -24.39
N VAL A 160 10.32 -16.86 -23.23
CA VAL A 160 11.43 -15.89 -23.08
C VAL A 160 12.60 -16.47 -22.31
N THR A 161 13.81 -16.13 -22.77
CA THR A 161 15.05 -16.54 -22.12
C THR A 161 15.50 -15.48 -21.13
N VAL A 162 15.57 -15.83 -19.84
CA VAL A 162 16.09 -14.94 -18.79
C VAL A 162 17.61 -14.95 -18.85
N VAL A 163 18.18 -13.81 -19.23
CA VAL A 163 19.64 -13.64 -19.33
C VAL A 163 20.22 -13.27 -17.96
N ALA A 164 19.58 -12.33 -17.25
CA ALA A 164 20.04 -11.87 -15.96
C ALA A 164 18.90 -11.33 -15.08
N LYS A 165 19.02 -11.53 -13.77
CA LYS A 165 18.16 -10.91 -12.75
C LYS A 165 19.06 -10.21 -11.74
N SER A 166 18.90 -8.90 -11.58
CA SER A 166 19.64 -8.19 -10.53
C SER A 166 19.06 -8.52 -9.15
N GLN A 167 19.91 -8.41 -8.13
CA GLN A 167 19.44 -8.33 -6.75
C GLN A 167 18.66 -7.03 -6.55
N THR A 168 17.77 -7.03 -5.55
CA THR A 168 17.01 -5.85 -5.18
C THR A 168 17.93 -4.86 -4.47
N LEU A 169 18.10 -3.68 -5.04
CA LEU A 169 18.80 -2.56 -4.41
C LEU A 169 17.80 -1.78 -3.56
N VAL A 170 18.15 -1.45 -2.32
CA VAL A 170 17.32 -0.63 -1.43
C VAL A 170 18.11 0.61 -1.04
N LEU A 171 17.59 1.78 -1.38
CA LEU A 171 18.16 3.08 -1.06
C LEU A 171 17.26 3.82 -0.08
N THR A 172 17.88 4.49 0.89
CA THR A 172 17.18 5.37 1.82
C THR A 172 17.25 6.79 1.27
N ASN A 173 16.09 7.40 1.06
CA ASN A 173 15.97 8.79 0.64
C ASN A 173 16.06 9.74 1.84
N ASP A 174 16.30 11.03 1.57
CA ASP A 174 16.41 12.07 2.60
C ASP A 174 15.14 12.22 3.46
N ASP A 175 13.98 11.95 2.87
CA ASP A 175 12.67 11.93 3.55
C ASP A 175 12.46 10.66 4.41
N GLN A 176 13.50 9.84 4.59
CA GLN A 176 13.51 8.53 5.24
C GLN A 176 12.62 7.48 4.56
N SER A 177 12.21 7.68 3.30
CA SER A 177 11.54 6.64 2.51
C SER A 177 12.54 5.65 1.93
N LEU A 178 12.06 4.45 1.62
CA LEU A 178 12.90 3.38 1.08
C LEU A 178 12.51 3.13 -0.38
N THR A 179 13.45 3.32 -1.28
CA THR A 179 13.29 3.01 -2.70
C THR A 179 13.94 1.68 -2.99
N SER A 180 13.14 0.70 -3.41
CA SER A 180 13.63 -0.57 -3.93
C SER A 180 13.72 -0.50 -5.45
N SER A 181 14.79 -1.01 -6.03
CA SER A 181 14.98 -1.13 -7.48
C SER A 181 15.46 -2.52 -7.86
N ARG A 182 14.96 -3.04 -8.99
CA ARG A 182 15.36 -4.34 -9.52
C ARG A 182 15.27 -4.34 -11.04
N ASN A 183 16.26 -4.95 -11.68
CA ASN A 183 16.36 -5.08 -13.14
C ASN A 183 16.21 -6.55 -13.58
N LEU A 184 15.61 -6.74 -14.74
CA LEU A 184 15.43 -8.02 -15.42
C LEU A 184 15.91 -7.88 -16.87
N THR A 185 16.80 -8.77 -17.31
CA THR A 185 17.25 -8.82 -18.71
C THR A 185 16.68 -10.07 -19.37
N LEU A 186 15.93 -9.87 -20.44
CA LEU A 186 15.35 -10.92 -21.27
C LEU A 186 15.97 -10.89 -22.67
N GLN A 187 16.12 -12.06 -23.28
CA GLN A 187 16.40 -12.20 -24.69
C GLN A 187 15.06 -12.48 -25.40
N LEU A 188 14.67 -11.57 -26.29
CA LEU A 188 13.41 -11.60 -27.02
C LEU A 188 13.65 -11.97 -28.49
N TYR A 189 12.81 -12.87 -29.00
CA TYR A 189 12.74 -13.19 -30.43
C TYR A 189 11.94 -12.11 -31.19
N PRO A 190 12.21 -11.91 -32.50
CA PRO A 190 11.56 -10.85 -33.31
C PRO A 190 10.03 -10.85 -33.30
N ASP A 191 9.41 -12.03 -33.21
CA ASP A 191 7.95 -12.21 -33.25
C ASP A 191 7.32 -12.37 -31.86
N TRP A 192 8.09 -12.13 -30.79
CA TRP A 192 7.58 -12.31 -29.44
C TRP A 192 6.54 -11.23 -29.09
N SER A 193 5.32 -11.68 -28.78
CA SER A 193 4.19 -10.84 -28.39
C SER A 193 3.69 -11.27 -27.01
N GLY A 194 4.43 -10.93 -25.96
CA GLY A 194 4.04 -11.17 -24.58
C GLY A 194 4.12 -9.91 -23.72
N ASP A 195 3.71 -10.05 -22.46
CA ASP A 195 3.74 -8.95 -21.50
C ASP A 195 4.80 -9.20 -20.43
N VAL A 196 5.42 -8.11 -19.96
CA VAL A 196 6.33 -8.10 -18.82
C VAL A 196 5.76 -7.14 -17.78
N HIS A 197 5.54 -7.65 -16.57
CA HIS A 197 4.95 -6.94 -15.45
C HIS A 197 5.90 -6.91 -14.26
N CYS A 198 6.02 -5.73 -13.66
CA CYS A 198 6.63 -5.56 -12.35
C CYS A 198 5.53 -5.65 -11.27
N LEU A 199 5.67 -6.61 -10.36
CA LEU A 199 4.80 -6.82 -9.21
C LEU A 199 5.44 -6.22 -7.97
N ILE A 200 4.70 -5.35 -7.28
CA ILE A 200 5.17 -4.66 -6.09
C ILE A 200 4.34 -5.11 -4.91
N ASN A 201 5.01 -5.52 -3.84
CA ASN A 201 4.42 -6.12 -2.64
C ASN A 201 3.40 -7.25 -2.93
N PRO A 202 3.76 -8.24 -3.78
CA PRO A 202 2.86 -9.32 -4.16
C PRO A 202 2.39 -10.12 -2.94
N GLY A 203 1.11 -10.51 -2.94
CA GLY A 203 0.46 -11.23 -1.85
C GLY A 203 0.07 -10.34 -0.66
N THR A 204 0.03 -9.01 -0.83
CA THR A 204 -0.33 -8.06 0.23
C THR A 204 -1.39 -7.06 -0.21
N ARG A 205 -2.06 -6.38 0.74
CA ARG A 205 -3.09 -5.35 0.47
C ARG A 205 -2.58 -4.16 -0.37
N GLY A 206 -1.26 -3.97 -0.44
CA GLY A 206 -0.61 -2.91 -1.24
C GLY A 206 -0.02 -3.42 -2.56
N GLU A 207 -0.50 -4.57 -3.06
CA GLU A 207 -0.05 -5.13 -4.33
C GLU A 207 -0.33 -4.17 -5.49
N ARG A 208 0.67 -3.94 -6.32
CA ARG A 208 0.51 -3.21 -7.59
C ARG A 208 1.20 -3.95 -8.71
N LYS A 209 0.54 -3.96 -9.86
CA LYS A 209 1.04 -4.53 -11.10
C LYS A 209 1.29 -3.40 -12.09
N GLN A 210 2.55 -3.24 -12.49
CA GLN A 210 2.96 -2.20 -13.42
C GLN A 210 3.47 -2.82 -14.71
N ASN A 211 2.95 -2.34 -15.85
CA ASN A 211 3.44 -2.76 -17.15
C ASN A 211 4.86 -2.24 -17.38
N GLY A 212 5.77 -3.16 -17.70
CA GLY A 212 7.05 -2.87 -18.32
C GLY A 212 6.91 -2.75 -19.84
N SER A 213 5.72 -2.43 -20.36
CA SER A 213 5.42 -2.45 -21.79
C SER A 213 5.87 -1.18 -22.51
N ARG A 214 6.23 -1.33 -23.79
CA ARG A 214 6.60 -0.27 -24.76
C ARG A 214 5.46 0.72 -25.09
N SER A 215 4.30 0.62 -24.43
CA SER A 215 3.04 1.25 -24.87
C SER A 215 2.93 2.77 -24.76
N TYR A 216 3.80 3.45 -23.99
CA TYR A 216 3.68 4.92 -23.87
C TYR A 216 4.12 5.66 -25.15
N ILE A 217 5.10 5.10 -25.88
CA ILE A 217 5.61 5.71 -27.11
C ILE A 217 4.58 5.58 -28.23
N ILE A 218 3.94 4.42 -28.36
CA ILE A 218 2.91 4.17 -29.40
C ILE A 218 1.70 5.09 -29.19
N LEU A 219 1.27 5.31 -27.94
CA LEU A 219 0.19 6.24 -27.62
C LEU A 219 0.53 7.69 -28.01
N ILE A 220 1.74 8.18 -27.69
CA ILE A 220 2.17 9.53 -28.08
C ILE A 220 2.22 9.69 -29.60
N VAL A 221 2.80 8.71 -30.30
CA VAL A 221 2.89 8.73 -31.77
C VAL A 221 1.50 8.76 -32.40
N CYS A 222 0.55 7.95 -31.92
CA CYS A 222 -0.84 7.99 -32.37
C CYS A 222 -1.50 9.36 -32.13
N LEU A 223 -1.29 9.98 -30.96
CA LEU A 223 -1.85 11.30 -30.65
C LEU A 223 -1.27 12.40 -31.55
N VAL A 224 0.04 12.34 -31.87
CA VAL A 224 0.69 13.27 -32.79
C VAL A 224 0.16 13.09 -34.22
N ILE A 225 -0.01 11.85 -34.68
CA ILE A 225 -0.57 11.58 -36.01
C ILE A 225 -2.01 12.12 -36.11
N LEU A 226 -2.85 11.87 -35.10
CA LEU A 226 -4.23 12.35 -35.07
C LEU A 226 -4.32 13.89 -35.03
N SER A 227 -3.40 14.57 -34.33
CA SER A 227 -3.37 16.03 -34.30
C SER A 227 -2.91 16.63 -35.63
N VAL A 228 -1.93 16.03 -36.31
CA VAL A 228 -1.51 16.45 -37.64
C VAL A 228 -2.62 16.27 -38.67
N LEU A 229 -3.32 15.12 -38.64
CA LEU A 229 -4.44 14.85 -39.55
C LEU A 229 -5.59 15.85 -39.35
N SER A 230 -5.92 16.20 -38.11
CA SER A 230 -6.98 17.18 -37.84
C SER A 230 -6.62 18.59 -38.34
N ILE A 231 -5.36 19.02 -38.17
CA ILE A 231 -4.85 20.30 -38.70
C ILE A 231 -4.93 20.33 -40.23
N VAL A 232 -4.52 19.25 -40.91
CA VAL A 232 -4.58 19.15 -42.38
C VAL A 232 -6.02 19.26 -42.89
N VAL A 233 -6.97 18.59 -42.24
CA VAL A 233 -8.40 18.68 -42.58
C VAL A 233 -8.91 20.11 -42.38
N LEU A 234 -8.53 20.78 -41.28
CA LEU A 234 -8.95 22.15 -41.00
C LEU A 234 -8.43 23.13 -42.06
N ILE A 235 -7.15 23.00 -42.45
CA ILE A 235 -6.55 23.79 -43.53
C ILE A 235 -7.29 23.55 -44.84
N PHE A 236 -7.60 22.30 -45.18
CA PHE A 236 -8.34 21.97 -46.40
C PHE A 236 -9.76 22.58 -46.40
N LEU A 237 -10.45 22.58 -45.25
CA LEU A 237 -11.76 23.22 -45.11
C LEU A 237 -11.68 24.75 -45.23
N LEU A 238 -10.60 25.38 -44.74
CA LEU A 238 -10.37 26.81 -44.86
C LEU A 238 -9.96 27.24 -46.27
N LEU A 239 -9.21 26.41 -47.00
CA LEU A 239 -8.81 26.66 -48.40
C LEU A 239 -9.95 26.39 -49.41
N LYS A 240 -10.95 25.60 -49.02
CA LYS A 240 -12.10 25.25 -49.87
C LYS A 240 -13.32 26.17 -49.66
N ARG A 241 -13.18 27.21 -48.84
CA ARG A 241 -14.18 28.25 -48.59
C ARG A 241 -13.77 29.56 -49.26
#